data_AF-A0A661JAR6-F1
#
_entry.id   AF-A0A661JAR6-F1
#
_cell.length_a   1.000
_cell.length_b   1.000
_cell.length_c   1.000
_cell.angle_alpha   90.00
_cell.angle_beta   90.00
_cell.angle_gamma   90.00
#
_symmetry.space_group_name_H-M   'P 1'
#
loop_
_entity.id
_entity.type
_entity.pdbx_description
1 polymer ?
#
loop_
_entity_poly.entity_id
_entity_poly.type
_entity_poly.pdbx_seq_one_letter_code
_entity_poly.pdbx_strand_id
1 'polypeptide(L)' 'MIRITDQLSIPKDELKFTASRSRGPGGQHVNKASTRVTLGFDVI' A
#
# COMPACT_ATOMS: atom_id res chain seq x y z
N MET A 1 13.23 -5.34 -3.78
CA MET A 1 12.67 -6.70 -3.86
C MET A 1 12.21 -7.10 -2.48
N ILE A 2 11.09 -7.82 -2.38
CA ILE A 2 10.60 -8.45 -1.14
C ILE A 2 10.98 -9.92 -1.22
N ARG A 3 11.78 -10.41 -0.28
CA ARG A 3 12.22 -11.81 -0.26
C ARG A 3 11.15 -12.68 0.42
N ILE A 4 10.77 -13.78 -0.24
CA ILE A 4 9.83 -14.77 0.29
C ILE A 4 10.60 -16.01 0.75
N THR A 5 11.50 -16.52 -0.10
CA THR A 5 12.42 -17.63 0.21
C THR A 5 13.81 -17.30 -0.32
N ASP A 6 14.75 -18.25 -0.22
CA ASP A 6 16.10 -18.09 -0.79
C ASP A 6 16.12 -18.08 -2.32
N GLN A 7 15.09 -18.65 -2.95
CA GLN A 7 14.97 -18.75 -4.41
C GLN A 7 13.85 -17.86 -4.98
N LEU A 8 13.00 -17.28 -4.14
CA LEU A 8 11.84 -16.49 -4.56
C LEU A 8 11.86 -15.10 -3.94
N SER A 9 11.80 -14.09 -4.79
CA SER A 9 11.64 -12.69 -4.40
C SER A 9 10.72 -11.95 -5.36
N ILE A 10 9.92 -11.03 -4.83
CA ILE A 10 9.02 -10.17 -5.59
C ILE A 10 9.76 -8.86 -5.93
N PRO A 11 9.96 -8.52 -7.21
CA PRO A 11 10.42 -7.21 -7.66
C PRO A 11 9.53 -6.08 -7.14
N LYS A 12 10.10 -4.89 -6.90
CA LYS A 12 9.29 -3.74 -6.42
C LYS A 12 8.25 -3.29 -7.45
N ASP A 13 8.54 -3.49 -8.74
CA ASP A 13 7.70 -2.99 -9.84
C ASP A 13 6.40 -3.80 -10.02
N GLU A 14 6.33 -4.98 -9.42
CA GLU A 14 5.09 -5.79 -9.35
C GLU A 14 4.14 -5.31 -8.24
N LEU A 15 4.61 -4.43 -7.35
CA LEU A 15 3.85 -3.90 -6.22
C LEU A 15 3.42 -2.46 -6.49
N LYS A 16 2.12 -2.26 -6.66
CA LYS A 16 1.52 -0.94 -6.89
C LYS A 16 0.97 -0.38 -5.57
N PHE A 17 1.48 0.76 -5.12
CA PHE A 17 1.05 1.42 -3.90
C PHE A 17 0.23 2.67 -4.22
N THR A 18 -0.95 2.80 -3.61
CA THR A 18 -1.81 3.98 -3.72
C THR A 18 -2.15 4.52 -2.34
N ALA A 19 -1.75 5.76 -2.05
CA ALA A 19 -2.13 6.46 -0.84
C ALA A 19 -3.46 7.21 -1.04
N SER A 20 -4.38 7.10 -0.09
CA SER A 20 -5.70 7.74 -0.14
C SER A 20 -6.08 8.31 1.22
N ARG A 21 -7.09 9.19 1.22
CA ARG A 21 -7.67 9.74 2.45
C ARG A 21 -8.63 8.74 3.08
N SER A 22 -8.51 8.53 4.38
CA SER A 22 -9.40 7.68 5.18
C SER A 22 -10.78 8.34 5.29
N ARG A 23 -11.83 7.70 4.76
CA ARG A 23 -13.23 8.19 4.82
C ARG A 23 -13.90 7.71 6.12
N GLY A 24 -13.49 8.24 7.26
CA GLY A 24 -14.21 8.07 8.54
C GLY A 24 -14.86 9.39 8.97
N PRO A 25 -15.97 9.38 9.75
CA PRO A 25 -16.51 10.60 10.35
C PRO A 25 -15.44 11.20 11.26
N GLY A 26 -14.83 12.30 10.81
CA GLY A 26 -13.55 12.76 11.29
C GLY A 26 -13.61 14.15 11.89
N GLY A 27 -13.38 14.25 13.20
CA GLY A 27 -12.88 15.48 13.82
C GLY A 27 -11.52 15.89 13.24
N GLN A 28 -10.93 16.97 13.80
CA GLN A 28 -9.82 17.76 13.23
C GLN A 28 -8.56 16.98 12.73
N HIS A 29 -8.40 15.69 13.03
CA HIS A 29 -7.26 14.85 12.60
C HIS A 29 -7.42 14.17 11.23
N VAL A 30 -8.63 14.04 10.68
CA VAL A 30 -8.90 13.34 9.40
C VAL A 30 -8.47 14.13 8.16
N ASN A 31 -8.37 15.46 8.27
CA ASN A 31 -8.21 16.33 7.10
C ASN A 31 -6.76 16.47 6.58
N LYS A 32 -5.75 15.95 7.27
CA LYS A 32 -4.34 16.30 6.98
C LYS A 32 -3.43 15.17 6.50
N ALA A 33 -3.78 13.91 6.70
CA ALA A 33 -2.91 12.80 6.36
C ALA A 33 -3.63 11.75 5.48
N SER A 34 -3.05 11.45 4.31
CA SER A 34 -3.41 10.28 3.52
C SER A 34 -2.93 9.01 4.25
N THR A 35 -3.61 8.67 5.36
CA THR A 35 -3.21 7.58 6.26
C THR A 35 -3.56 6.19 5.73
N ARG A 36 -4.39 6.11 4.67
CA ARG A 36 -4.76 4.83 4.07
C ARG A 36 -3.83 4.52 2.89
N VAL A 37 -3.18 3.36 2.94
CA VAL A 37 -2.39 2.81 1.83
C VAL A 37 -3.10 1.57 1.30
N THR A 38 -3.26 1.50 -0.02
CA THR A 38 -3.69 0.31 -0.74
C THR A 38 -2.50 -0.27 -1.49
N LEU A 39 -2.28 -1.58 -1.36
CA LEU A 39 -1.27 -2.33 -2.07
C LEU A 39 -1.96 -3.27 -3.07
N GLY A 40 -1.62 -3.15 -4.34
CA GLY A 40 -1.99 -4.08 -5.40
C GLY A 40 -0.79 -4.93 -5.81
N PHE A 41 -1.02 -6.22 -6.00
CA PHE A 41 -0.05 -7.19 -6.50
C PHE A 41 -0.75 -8.04 -7.55
N ASP A 42 -0.23 -8.03 -8.78
CA ASP A 42 -0.79 -8.77 -9.90
C ASP A 42 -0.06 -10.12 -10.02
N VAL A 43 -0.81 -11.22 -10.08
CA VAL A 43 -0.27 -12.58 -10.13
C VAL A 43 -0.68 -13.20 -11.45
N ILE A 44 0.30 -13.52 -12.29
CA ILE A 44 0.10 -14.21 -13.57
C ILE A 44 0.14 -15.73 -13.35
#